data_AF-A0AAN6TUI5-F1
#
_entry.id   AF-A0AAN6TUI5-F1
#
_cell.length_a   1.000
_cell.length_b   1.000
_cell.length_c   1.000
_cell.angle_alpha   90.00
_cell.angle_beta   90.00
_cell.angle_gamma   90.00
#
_symmetry.space_group_name_H-M   'P 1'
#
loop_
_entity.id
_entity.type
_entity.pdbx_description
1 polymer ?
#
loop_
_entity_poly.entity_id
_entity_poly.type
_entity_poly.pdbx_seq_one_letter_code
_entity_poly.pdbx_strand_id
1 'polypeptide(L)'
;MHGLIGLCPGGFSEAVRNSISSLTRRDYDAPATSAPSQPGKALKGTWPSTPSQPRPRHLLALPPEIILMILQQLDFASIARLRLTCKTLRGLASPHQIRILFGGPAQLRMQLLGHCKTCLVHDPFRSRLLQPPLADPGYPLASQCLDCALQARDPRISVGKKIVLANFDTVWVCRWCGYPIVEGAAFGFEQMHRFCYKRYNDVLLCFFVLGWLQLGLGIVAAALAWRYYRDAMLVFAPTLTNFILLWICLMFLISRGRRLRTYHWTLAIELIILALWIPPVYHVATDIANASGATVLKSTRATLAMFILNMLFRLLNFFGNLLLIFRLDITKRHRSSIPKWRLPLHYLATALVMWTYPQAVEQKYPPDYS
;
A
#
# COMPACT_ATOMS: atom_id res chain seq x y z
N MET A 1 -2.32 -52.05 -16.92
CA MET A 1 -3.73 -51.66 -17.16
C MET A 1 -3.76 -50.14 -17.25
N HIS A 2 -3.54 -49.57 -18.45
CA HIS A 2 -4.56 -48.96 -19.35
C HIS A 2 -5.42 -47.88 -18.64
N GLY A 3 -5.49 -46.59 -19.05
CA GLY A 3 -4.99 -45.83 -20.20
C GLY A 3 -5.13 -44.30 -19.96
N LEU A 4 -4.34 -43.47 -20.68
CA LEU A 4 -4.76 -42.44 -21.66
C LEU A 4 -5.73 -41.35 -21.10
N ILE A 5 -5.37 -40.06 -20.95
CA ILE A 5 -5.19 -39.03 -22.00
C ILE A 5 -4.65 -37.74 -21.34
N GLY A 6 -3.68 -37.08 -22.00
CA GLY A 6 -3.20 -35.74 -21.62
C GLY A 6 -4.11 -34.61 -22.11
N LEU A 7 -3.93 -33.40 -21.56
CA LEU A 7 -4.05 -32.10 -22.24
C LEU A 7 -3.71 -30.97 -21.24
N CYS A 8 -2.82 -30.07 -21.65
CA CYS A 8 -2.50 -28.80 -20.97
C CYS A 8 -3.70 -27.84 -20.99
N PRO A 9 -3.84 -26.91 -20.01
CA PRO A 9 -4.65 -25.70 -20.19
C PRO A 9 -3.78 -24.45 -20.05
N GLY A 10 -3.05 -24.10 -21.11
CA GLY A 10 -2.23 -22.88 -21.19
C GLY A 10 -2.55 -21.95 -22.35
N GLY A 11 -3.67 -22.16 -23.06
CA GLY A 11 -3.85 -21.61 -24.42
C GLY A 11 -5.02 -20.64 -24.67
N PHE A 12 -5.80 -20.23 -23.67
CA PHE A 12 -7.05 -19.46 -23.92
C PHE A 12 -7.02 -17.97 -23.51
N SER A 13 -5.91 -17.46 -22.98
CA SER A 13 -5.85 -16.10 -22.38
C SER A 13 -5.47 -14.98 -23.36
N GLU A 14 -4.81 -15.29 -24.49
CA GLU A 14 -4.26 -14.25 -25.38
C GLU A 14 -5.18 -13.86 -26.54
N ALA A 15 -6.00 -14.78 -27.06
CA ALA A 15 -6.93 -14.48 -28.15
C ALA A 15 -8.04 -13.51 -27.73
N VAL A 16 -8.47 -13.54 -26.46
CA VAL A 16 -9.51 -12.64 -25.92
C VAL A 16 -8.94 -11.24 -25.63
N ARG A 17 -7.62 -11.11 -25.42
CA ARG A 17 -6.98 -9.84 -25.08
C ARG A 17 -6.78 -8.92 -26.29
N ASN A 18 -6.61 -9.49 -27.49
CA ASN A 18 -6.35 -8.74 -28.72
C ASN A 18 -7.61 -8.21 -29.42
N SER A 19 -8.81 -8.74 -29.11
CA SER A 19 -10.06 -8.17 -29.65
C SER A 19 -10.47 -6.85 -28.98
N ILE A 20 -10.09 -6.66 -27.71
CA ILE A 20 -10.54 -5.52 -26.90
C ILE A 20 -9.75 -4.23 -27.22
N SER A 21 -8.52 -4.35 -27.74
CA SER A 21 -7.68 -3.19 -28.11
C SER A 21 -8.05 -2.54 -29.45
N SER A 22 -8.91 -3.17 -30.27
CA SER A 22 -9.32 -2.65 -31.58
C SER A 22 -10.53 -1.71 -31.54
N LEU A 23 -11.22 -1.60 -30.40
CA LEU A 23 -12.52 -0.93 -30.29
C LEU A 23 -12.50 0.46 -29.63
N THR A 24 -11.36 0.94 -29.13
CA THR A 24 -11.29 2.18 -28.33
C THR A 24 -10.53 3.34 -28.97
N ARG A 25 -10.26 3.29 -30.28
CA ARG A 25 -9.65 4.42 -31.00
C ARG A 25 -10.44 4.79 -32.25
N ARG A 26 -11.48 5.60 -32.08
CA ARG A 26 -11.95 6.49 -33.15
C ARG A 26 -12.31 7.84 -32.56
N ASP A 27 -11.44 8.78 -32.91
CA ASP A 27 -11.51 10.20 -32.65
C ASP A 27 -12.77 10.83 -33.27
N TYR A 28 -13.29 11.83 -32.56
CA TYR A 28 -14.27 12.79 -33.05
C TYR A 28 -13.54 13.83 -33.90
N ASP A 29 -13.74 13.82 -35.21
CA ASP A 29 -13.50 14.97 -36.07
C ASP A 29 -14.78 15.29 -36.84
N ALA A 30 -15.35 16.45 -36.52
CA ALA A 30 -16.44 17.07 -37.28
C ALA A 30 -15.84 18.09 -38.26
N PRO A 31 -16.21 18.06 -39.56
CA PRO A 31 -15.88 19.18 -40.44
C PRO A 31 -17.08 20.11 -40.62
N ALA A 32 -16.75 21.41 -40.56
CA ALA A 32 -17.61 22.52 -40.86
C ALA A 32 -17.92 22.65 -42.36
N THR A 33 -19.04 23.32 -42.59
CA THR A 33 -19.68 23.75 -43.83
C THR A 33 -18.77 24.48 -44.82
N SER A 34 -18.89 24.20 -46.12
CA SER A 34 -18.90 25.21 -47.19
C SER A 34 -19.53 24.64 -48.48
N ALA A 35 -20.42 25.43 -49.09
CA ALA A 35 -20.95 25.23 -50.45
C ALA A 35 -20.05 25.97 -51.46
N PRO A 36 -20.11 25.69 -52.79
CA PRO A 36 -21.10 26.38 -53.61
C PRO A 36 -21.66 25.63 -54.86
N SER A 37 -22.88 26.03 -55.24
CA SER A 37 -23.50 26.18 -56.59
C SER A 37 -23.33 25.12 -57.68
N GLN A 38 -24.46 24.65 -58.25
CA GLN A 38 -24.86 24.85 -59.67
C GLN A 38 -26.33 24.44 -59.93
N PRO A 39 -27.00 25.00 -60.97
CA PRO A 39 -28.45 24.94 -61.17
C PRO A 39 -28.88 23.87 -62.19
N GLY A 40 -30.07 23.28 -62.04
CA GLY A 40 -30.59 22.41 -63.11
C GLY A 40 -31.89 21.67 -62.84
N LYS A 41 -32.97 22.24 -63.40
CA LYS A 41 -34.17 21.59 -63.95
C LYS A 41 -35.20 20.97 -62.99
N ALA A 42 -36.39 21.56 -63.08
CA ALA A 42 -37.64 21.12 -62.50
C ALA A 42 -38.16 19.83 -63.12
N LEU A 43 -38.70 18.94 -62.28
CA LEU A 43 -39.76 18.03 -62.64
C LEU A 43 -40.77 17.97 -61.50
N LYS A 44 -42.01 18.35 -61.81
CA LYS A 44 -43.19 18.24 -60.95
C LYS A 44 -43.44 16.76 -60.65
N GLY A 45 -43.28 16.38 -59.38
CA GLY A 45 -43.73 15.11 -58.84
C GLY A 45 -44.35 15.38 -57.47
N THR A 46 -45.68 15.28 -57.40
CA THR A 46 -46.45 15.40 -56.17
C THR A 46 -46.10 14.24 -55.23
N TRP A 47 -45.45 14.53 -54.10
CA TRP A 47 -45.28 13.60 -52.98
C TRP A 47 -45.70 14.30 -51.68
N PRO A 48 -46.61 13.72 -50.87
CA PRO A 48 -46.77 14.13 -49.49
C PRO A 48 -45.76 13.35 -48.66
N SER A 49 -44.64 13.98 -48.30
CA SER A 49 -43.82 13.48 -47.21
C SER A 49 -43.08 14.63 -46.57
N THR A 50 -43.73 15.19 -45.55
CA THR A 50 -43.07 15.93 -44.48
C THR A 50 -41.80 15.17 -44.10
N PRO A 51 -40.61 15.78 -44.06
CA PRO A 51 -39.44 15.11 -43.51
C PRO A 51 -39.78 14.80 -42.06
N SER A 52 -39.93 13.51 -41.74
CA SER A 52 -40.09 13.05 -40.38
C SER A 52 -38.89 13.61 -39.60
N GLN A 53 -39.17 14.50 -38.64
CA GLN A 53 -38.15 14.96 -37.73
C GLN A 53 -37.39 13.74 -37.21
N PRO A 54 -36.05 13.73 -37.20
CA PRO A 54 -35.29 12.63 -36.65
C PRO A 54 -35.77 12.43 -35.21
N ARG A 55 -36.48 11.32 -34.96
CA ARG A 55 -37.04 11.02 -33.65
C ARG A 55 -35.91 11.13 -32.63
N PRO A 56 -36.10 11.88 -31.52
CA PRO A 56 -35.06 12.03 -30.53
C PRO A 56 -34.60 10.64 -30.07
N ARG A 57 -33.31 10.34 -30.25
CA ARG A 57 -32.68 9.09 -29.79
C ARG A 57 -32.44 9.18 -28.28
N HIS A 58 -33.53 9.26 -27.52
CA HIS A 58 -33.48 9.29 -26.07
C HIS A 58 -34.06 8.00 -25.51
N LEU A 59 -33.43 7.45 -24.46
CA LEU A 59 -33.78 6.18 -23.84
C LEU A 59 -35.27 6.10 -23.45
N LEU A 60 -35.86 7.23 -23.08
CA LEU A 60 -37.28 7.35 -22.68
C LEU A 60 -38.27 7.31 -23.85
N ALA A 61 -37.80 7.40 -25.10
CA ALA A 61 -38.63 7.24 -26.29
C ALA A 61 -38.86 5.76 -26.67
N LEU A 62 -38.19 4.84 -25.97
CA LEU A 62 -38.38 3.41 -26.13
C LEU A 62 -39.68 2.96 -25.44
N PRO A 63 -40.39 1.94 -25.98
CA PRO A 63 -41.48 1.28 -25.29
C PRO A 63 -41.04 0.77 -23.90
N PRO A 64 -41.91 0.82 -22.88
CA PRO A 64 -41.57 0.44 -21.51
C PRO A 64 -41.10 -1.02 -21.39
N GLU A 65 -41.56 -1.90 -22.27
CA GLU A 65 -41.14 -3.31 -22.35
C GLU A 65 -39.65 -3.41 -22.70
N ILE A 66 -39.19 -2.64 -23.68
CA ILE A 66 -37.78 -2.61 -24.08
C ILE A 66 -36.94 -2.00 -22.95
N ILE A 67 -37.44 -0.97 -22.27
CA ILE A 67 -36.76 -0.39 -21.11
C ILE A 67 -36.63 -1.43 -19.98
N LEU A 68 -37.67 -2.23 -19.73
CA LEU A 68 -37.61 -3.32 -18.75
C LEU A 68 -36.61 -4.41 -19.15
N MET A 69 -36.53 -4.79 -20.43
CA MET A 69 -35.51 -5.71 -20.94
C MET A 69 -34.09 -5.16 -20.75
N ILE A 70 -33.88 -3.85 -20.97
CA ILE A 70 -32.60 -3.20 -20.68
C ILE A 70 -32.30 -3.27 -19.19
N LEU A 71 -33.27 -2.97 -18.33
CA LEU A 71 -33.11 -3.03 -16.87
C LEU A 71 -32.77 -4.45 -16.37
N GLN A 72 -33.27 -5.51 -17.01
CA GLN A 72 -32.92 -6.90 -16.67
C GLN A 72 -31.44 -7.24 -16.91
N GLN A 73 -30.79 -6.54 -17.84
CA GLN A 73 -29.37 -6.76 -18.16
C GLN A 73 -28.43 -5.93 -17.28
N LEU A 74 -28.97 -5.02 -16.47
CA LEU A 74 -28.20 -4.13 -15.63
C LEU A 74 -27.99 -4.70 -14.23
N ASP A 75 -26.82 -4.41 -13.66
CA ASP A 75 -26.55 -4.70 -12.26
C ASP A 75 -27.38 -3.80 -11.34
N PHE A 76 -27.49 -4.20 -10.07
CA PHE A 76 -28.25 -3.43 -9.08
C PHE A 76 -27.74 -1.99 -8.97
N ALA A 77 -26.42 -1.79 -9.05
CA ALA A 77 -25.81 -0.47 -8.99
C ALA A 77 -26.25 0.46 -10.13
N SER A 78 -26.26 -0.03 -11.37
CA SER A 78 -26.69 0.77 -12.52
C SER A 78 -28.17 1.10 -12.43
N ILE A 79 -29.02 0.16 -12.02
CA ILE A 79 -30.45 0.42 -11.79
C ILE A 79 -30.63 1.47 -10.69
N ALA A 80 -29.91 1.36 -9.58
CA ALA A 80 -29.97 2.33 -8.49
C ALA A 80 -29.55 3.74 -8.96
N ARG A 81 -28.48 3.85 -9.76
CA ARG A 81 -28.04 5.12 -10.36
C ARG A 81 -29.08 5.68 -11.35
N LEU A 82 -29.64 4.82 -12.22
CA LEU A 82 -30.68 5.23 -13.18
C LEU A 82 -31.92 5.79 -12.47
N ARG A 83 -32.33 5.23 -11.33
CA ARG A 83 -33.47 5.73 -10.53
C ARG A 83 -33.25 7.14 -9.97
N LEU A 84 -32.00 7.60 -9.86
CA LEU A 84 -31.68 8.95 -9.42
C LEU A 84 -31.80 9.97 -10.56
N THR A 85 -31.69 9.55 -11.82
CA THR A 85 -31.65 10.45 -12.98
C THR A 85 -33.01 11.07 -13.34
N CYS A 86 -34.11 10.30 -13.36
CA CYS A 86 -35.43 10.84 -13.71
C CYS A 86 -36.59 10.13 -12.99
N LYS A 87 -37.73 10.83 -12.88
CA LYS A 87 -38.95 10.31 -12.22
C LYS A 87 -39.54 9.11 -12.97
N THR A 88 -39.49 9.10 -14.29
CA THR A 88 -40.03 8.02 -15.13
C THR A 88 -39.30 6.70 -14.88
N LEU A 89 -37.96 6.69 -14.92
CA LEU A 89 -37.16 5.50 -14.59
C LEU A 89 -37.29 5.11 -13.11
N ARG A 90 -37.51 6.07 -12.21
CA ARG A 90 -37.78 5.78 -10.79
C ARG A 90 -39.12 5.05 -10.61
N GLY A 91 -40.14 5.42 -11.38
CA GLY A 91 -41.45 4.77 -11.38
C GLY A 91 -41.39 3.37 -11.99
N LEU A 92 -40.74 3.24 -13.15
CA LEU A 92 -40.55 1.95 -13.85
C LEU A 92 -39.72 0.97 -13.01
N ALA A 93 -38.62 1.42 -12.41
CA ALA A 93 -37.81 0.60 -11.48
C ALA A 93 -38.27 0.78 -10.03
N SER A 94 -39.56 0.57 -9.76
CA SER A 94 -40.09 0.56 -8.39
C SER A 94 -39.48 -0.58 -7.57
N PRO A 95 -39.44 -0.50 -6.22
CA PRO A 95 -38.90 -1.58 -5.38
C PRO A 95 -39.56 -2.94 -5.64
N HIS A 96 -40.86 -2.95 -5.93
CA HIS A 96 -41.58 -4.15 -6.31
C HIS A 96 -41.10 -4.68 -7.66
N GLN A 97 -40.97 -3.80 -8.67
CA GLN A 97 -40.51 -4.19 -10.00
C GLN A 97 -39.09 -4.74 -9.97
N ILE A 98 -38.20 -4.16 -9.16
CA ILE A 98 -36.83 -4.65 -8.97
C ILE A 98 -36.83 -6.09 -8.43
N ARG A 99 -37.70 -6.42 -7.46
CA ARG A 99 -37.81 -7.81 -6.95
C ARG A 99 -38.23 -8.78 -8.05
N ILE A 100 -39.14 -8.38 -8.94
CA ILE A 100 -39.56 -9.20 -10.08
C ILE A 100 -38.42 -9.33 -11.10
N LEU A 101 -37.78 -8.21 -11.46
CA LEU A 101 -36.71 -8.14 -12.45
C LEU A 101 -35.54 -9.07 -12.12
N PHE A 102 -35.19 -9.18 -10.83
CA PHE A 102 -34.10 -10.04 -10.37
C PHE A 102 -34.53 -11.48 -10.06
N GLY A 103 -35.74 -11.92 -10.44
CA GLY A 103 -36.17 -13.31 -10.23
C GLY A 103 -36.58 -13.66 -8.80
N GLY A 104 -36.96 -12.66 -8.00
CA GLY A 104 -37.51 -12.83 -6.66
C GLY A 104 -36.58 -12.37 -5.52
N PRO A 105 -37.03 -12.51 -4.26
CA PRO A 105 -36.34 -11.95 -3.10
C PRO A 105 -34.98 -12.62 -2.80
N ALA A 106 -34.85 -13.92 -3.07
CA ALA A 106 -33.61 -14.65 -2.81
C ALA A 106 -32.48 -14.22 -3.76
N GLN A 107 -32.79 -14.08 -5.04
CA GLN A 107 -31.81 -13.71 -6.06
C GLN A 107 -31.45 -12.22 -5.99
N LEU A 108 -32.42 -11.35 -5.65
CA LEU A 108 -32.14 -9.96 -5.27
C LEU A 108 -31.21 -9.87 -4.04
N ARG A 109 -31.42 -10.70 -3.01
CA ARG A 109 -30.53 -10.74 -1.84
C ARG A 109 -29.10 -11.11 -2.22
N MET A 110 -28.92 -12.11 -3.10
CA MET A 110 -27.61 -12.50 -3.60
C MET A 110 -26.93 -11.37 -4.39
N GLN A 111 -27.69 -10.67 -5.22
CA GLN A 111 -27.21 -9.49 -5.94
C GLN A 111 -26.76 -8.38 -4.96
N LEU A 112 -27.58 -8.06 -3.96
CA LEU A 112 -27.24 -7.02 -2.96
C LEU A 112 -25.99 -7.37 -2.15
N LEU A 113 -25.79 -8.64 -1.80
CA LEU A 113 -24.57 -9.10 -1.09
C LEU A 113 -23.32 -8.99 -1.97
N GLY A 114 -23.47 -9.07 -3.30
CA GLY A 114 -22.40 -8.89 -4.29
C GLY A 114 -22.06 -7.44 -4.62
N HIS A 115 -22.60 -6.45 -3.89
CA HIS A 115 -22.32 -5.03 -4.12
C HIS A 115 -21.81 -4.35 -2.86
N CYS A 116 -20.83 -3.46 -3.00
CA CYS A 116 -20.38 -2.64 -1.88
C CYS A 116 -21.44 -1.60 -1.47
N LYS A 117 -21.77 -1.51 -0.18
CA LYS A 117 -22.68 -0.51 0.41
C LYS A 117 -22.29 0.94 0.10
N THR A 118 -20.99 1.25 0.00
CA THR A 118 -20.49 2.62 -0.16
C THR A 118 -20.33 3.03 -1.62
N CYS A 119 -19.58 2.27 -2.42
CA CYS A 119 -19.29 2.63 -3.81
C CYS A 119 -20.20 1.93 -4.84
N LEU A 120 -21.02 0.98 -4.41
CA LEU A 120 -21.87 0.14 -5.27
C LEU A 120 -21.10 -0.62 -6.35
N VAL A 121 -19.79 -0.85 -6.17
CA VAL A 121 -19.04 -1.74 -7.07
C VAL A 121 -19.57 -3.16 -6.93
N HIS A 122 -19.88 -3.80 -8.05
CA HIS A 122 -20.29 -5.19 -8.14
C HIS A 122 -19.08 -6.12 -8.22
N ASP A 123 -19.06 -7.15 -7.37
CA ASP A 123 -18.11 -8.27 -7.47
C ASP A 123 -18.91 -9.58 -7.51
N PRO A 124 -18.99 -10.25 -8.67
CA PRO A 124 -19.79 -11.47 -8.84
C PRO A 124 -19.25 -12.63 -8.01
N PHE A 125 -17.93 -12.70 -7.81
CA PHE A 125 -17.27 -13.77 -7.06
C PHE A 125 -17.21 -13.47 -5.57
N ARG A 126 -17.52 -12.24 -5.13
CA ARG A 126 -17.49 -11.80 -3.73
C ARG A 126 -16.11 -12.00 -3.07
N SER A 127 -15.06 -12.05 -3.88
CA SER A 127 -13.66 -12.27 -3.49
C SER A 127 -12.96 -11.00 -2.99
N ARG A 128 -13.54 -9.82 -3.29
CA ARG A 128 -13.03 -8.50 -2.89
C ARG A 128 -14.02 -7.74 -2.02
N LEU A 129 -14.98 -8.44 -1.45
CA LEU A 129 -15.98 -7.91 -0.53
C LEU A 129 -15.77 -8.53 0.86
N LEU A 130 -15.81 -7.69 1.90
CA LEU A 130 -15.84 -8.16 3.27
C LEU A 130 -17.20 -8.78 3.58
N GLN A 131 -17.18 -9.86 4.35
CA GLN A 131 -18.41 -10.47 4.85
C GLN A 131 -19.19 -9.45 5.71
N PRO A 132 -20.48 -9.18 5.40
CA PRO A 132 -21.28 -8.29 6.21
C PRO A 132 -21.65 -8.93 7.56
N PRO A 133 -21.62 -8.18 8.67
CA PRO A 133 -22.22 -8.66 9.90
C PRO A 133 -23.75 -8.74 9.73
N LEU A 134 -24.36 -9.83 10.21
CA LEU A 134 -25.81 -10.03 10.15
C LEU A 134 -26.61 -8.96 10.92
N ALA A 135 -25.98 -8.33 11.92
CA ALA A 135 -26.57 -7.27 12.72
C ALA A 135 -26.49 -5.86 12.06
N ASP A 136 -25.90 -5.71 10.87
CA ASP A 136 -25.84 -4.40 10.20
C ASP A 136 -27.25 -3.96 9.79
N PRO A 137 -27.70 -2.73 10.13
CA PRO A 137 -29.01 -2.22 9.72
C PRO A 137 -29.19 -2.11 8.19
N GLY A 138 -28.09 -2.11 7.44
CA GLY A 138 -28.11 -2.13 5.97
C GLY A 138 -28.27 -3.51 5.35
N TYR A 139 -28.41 -4.58 6.13
CA TYR A 139 -28.54 -5.93 5.60
C TYR A 139 -29.79 -6.05 4.70
N PRO A 140 -29.69 -6.60 3.47
CA PRO A 140 -28.56 -7.36 2.91
C PRO A 140 -27.48 -6.54 2.16
N LEU A 141 -27.68 -5.24 1.89
CA LEU A 141 -26.67 -4.36 1.27
C LEU A 141 -25.67 -3.84 2.32
N ALA A 142 -24.97 -4.76 2.98
CA ALA A 142 -24.06 -4.46 4.08
C ALA A 142 -22.59 -4.78 3.77
N SER A 143 -22.30 -5.46 2.65
CA SER A 143 -20.93 -5.81 2.28
C SER A 143 -20.14 -4.56 1.90
N GLN A 144 -18.84 -4.56 2.20
CA GLN A 144 -17.94 -3.46 1.87
C GLN A 144 -16.79 -3.98 1.02
N CYS A 145 -16.44 -3.30 -0.07
CA CYS A 145 -15.24 -3.64 -0.81
C CYS A 145 -13.99 -3.32 0.01
N LEU A 146 -12.90 -4.02 -0.27
CA LEU A 146 -11.64 -3.85 0.47
C LEU A 146 -11.15 -2.40 0.44
N ASP A 147 -11.30 -1.71 -0.70
CA ASP A 147 -10.86 -0.33 -0.85
C ASP A 147 -11.66 0.64 0.03
N CYS A 148 -13.00 0.53 0.03
CA CYS A 148 -13.85 1.33 0.89
C CYS A 148 -13.63 1.01 2.37
N ALA A 149 -13.46 -0.27 2.73
CA ALA A 149 -13.19 -0.67 4.10
C ALA A 149 -11.84 -0.14 4.61
N LEU A 150 -10.81 -0.12 3.76
CA LEU A 150 -9.52 0.48 4.06
C LEU A 150 -9.60 2.00 4.20
N GLN A 151 -10.39 2.67 3.37
CA GLN A 151 -10.64 4.11 3.46
C GLN A 151 -11.40 4.47 4.74
N ALA A 152 -12.44 3.71 5.07
CA ALA A 152 -13.28 3.88 6.25
C ALA A 152 -12.60 3.46 7.58
N ARG A 153 -11.40 2.88 7.52
CA ARG A 153 -10.65 2.35 8.67
C ARG A 153 -11.42 1.28 9.44
N ASP A 154 -11.98 0.34 8.70
CA ASP A 154 -12.72 -0.77 9.31
C ASP A 154 -11.81 -1.54 10.29
N PRO A 155 -12.18 -1.67 11.57
CA PRO A 155 -11.39 -2.38 12.58
C PRO A 155 -11.17 -3.86 12.25
N ARG A 156 -11.98 -4.43 11.34
CA ARG A 156 -11.82 -5.82 10.88
C ARG A 156 -10.54 -6.02 10.08
N ILE A 157 -10.04 -4.98 9.39
CA ILE A 157 -8.80 -5.05 8.61
C ILE A 157 -7.61 -4.64 9.50
N SER A 158 -7.01 -5.63 10.14
CA SER A 158 -5.76 -5.45 10.88
C SER A 158 -4.63 -6.26 10.25
N VAL A 159 -3.44 -5.66 10.22
CA VAL A 159 -2.23 -6.25 9.63
C VAL A 159 -1.89 -7.57 10.32
N GLY A 160 -1.54 -8.62 9.57
CA GLY A 160 -1.19 -9.93 10.14
C GLY A 160 -2.38 -10.69 10.74
N LYS A 161 -3.63 -10.28 10.43
CA LYS A 161 -4.84 -11.03 10.80
C LYS A 161 -5.50 -11.62 9.55
N LYS A 162 -6.12 -12.78 9.70
CA LYS A 162 -7.03 -13.32 8.67
C LYS A 162 -8.36 -12.59 8.73
N ILE A 163 -8.89 -12.24 7.56
CA ILE A 163 -10.23 -11.68 7.39
C ILE A 163 -11.07 -12.63 6.54
N VAL A 164 -12.37 -12.64 6.79
CA VAL A 164 -13.32 -13.46 6.03
C VAL A 164 -13.98 -12.59 4.96
N LEU A 165 -13.90 -13.06 3.72
CA LEU A 165 -14.53 -12.44 2.57
C LEU A 165 -16.00 -12.88 2.44
N ALA A 166 -16.76 -12.19 1.60
CA ALA A 166 -18.18 -12.48 1.42
C ALA A 166 -18.46 -13.79 0.66
N ASN A 167 -17.43 -14.39 0.04
CA ASN A 167 -17.45 -15.76 -0.48
C ASN A 167 -17.05 -16.83 0.55
N PHE A 168 -16.85 -16.44 1.82
CA PHE A 168 -16.39 -17.27 2.93
C PHE A 168 -14.91 -17.69 2.89
N ASP A 169 -14.13 -17.21 1.92
CA ASP A 169 -12.69 -17.43 1.91
C ASP A 169 -11.99 -16.59 2.98
N THR A 170 -10.95 -17.15 3.57
CA THR A 170 -10.11 -16.45 4.55
C THR A 170 -8.83 -15.96 3.89
N VAL A 171 -8.56 -14.66 3.95
CA VAL A 171 -7.35 -14.05 3.38
C VAL A 171 -6.55 -13.32 4.44
N TRP A 172 -5.23 -13.30 4.28
CA TRP A 172 -4.32 -12.56 5.16
C TRP A 172 -4.24 -11.09 4.78
N VAL A 173 -4.12 -10.21 5.78
CA VAL A 173 -3.77 -8.80 5.55
C VAL A 173 -2.25 -8.64 5.53
N CYS A 174 -1.72 -8.16 4.39
CA CYS A 174 -0.28 -8.10 4.16
C CYS A 174 0.47 -7.29 5.23
N ARG A 175 1.53 -7.87 5.82
CA ARG A 175 2.35 -7.22 6.86
C ARG A 175 3.06 -5.95 6.42
N TRP A 176 3.39 -5.86 5.14
CA TRP A 176 4.16 -4.74 4.57
C TRP A 176 3.31 -3.56 4.10
N CYS A 177 2.28 -3.81 3.29
CA CYS A 177 1.43 -2.77 2.72
C CYS A 177 0.11 -2.57 3.48
N GLY A 178 -0.33 -3.55 4.27
CA GLY A 178 -1.62 -3.52 4.97
C GLY A 178 -2.84 -3.76 4.10
N TYR A 179 -2.66 -4.17 2.84
CA TYR A 179 -3.74 -4.55 1.93
C TYR A 179 -4.02 -6.06 2.02
N PRO A 180 -5.29 -6.52 1.96
CA PRO A 180 -5.61 -7.95 1.96
C PRO A 180 -5.09 -8.70 0.73
N ILE A 181 -4.53 -9.89 0.95
CA ILE A 181 -3.92 -10.72 -0.09
C ILE A 181 -5.00 -11.61 -0.69
N VAL A 182 -5.68 -11.11 -1.72
CA VAL A 182 -6.66 -11.91 -2.49
C VAL A 182 -5.94 -12.77 -3.52
N GLU A 183 -4.87 -12.24 -4.12
CA GLU A 183 -4.08 -12.91 -5.15
C GLU A 183 -2.58 -12.60 -4.94
N GLY A 184 -1.70 -13.54 -5.33
CA GLY A 184 -0.25 -13.28 -5.39
C GLY A 184 0.49 -13.29 -4.04
N ALA A 185 0.13 -14.22 -3.15
CA ALA A 185 0.90 -14.50 -1.93
C ALA A 185 2.34 -14.92 -2.25
N ALA A 186 3.29 -14.59 -1.37
CA ALA A 186 4.68 -15.02 -1.50
C ALA A 186 4.84 -16.51 -1.15
N PHE A 187 5.68 -17.23 -1.89
CA PHE A 187 5.98 -18.63 -1.61
C PHE A 187 6.74 -18.76 -0.28
N GLY A 188 6.25 -19.62 0.62
CA GLY A 188 6.82 -19.80 1.96
C GLY A 188 6.52 -18.68 2.97
N PHE A 189 5.84 -17.60 2.56
CA PHE A 189 5.46 -16.49 3.45
C PHE A 189 4.10 -15.90 3.07
N GLU A 190 3.03 -16.62 3.42
CA GLU A 190 1.64 -16.33 3.00
C GLU A 190 1.07 -14.98 3.48
N GLN A 191 1.72 -14.33 4.43
CA GLN A 191 1.30 -13.07 5.03
C GLN A 191 1.84 -11.83 4.30
N MET A 192 2.54 -12.01 3.18
CA MET A 192 3.00 -10.93 2.33
C MET A 192 2.69 -11.19 0.86
N HIS A 193 2.37 -10.12 0.11
CA HIS A 193 2.37 -10.19 -1.35
C HIS A 193 3.78 -10.50 -1.85
N ARG A 194 3.90 -11.23 -2.95
CA ARG A 194 5.20 -11.57 -3.58
C ARG A 194 6.11 -10.34 -3.79
N PHE A 195 5.54 -9.24 -4.28
CA PHE A 195 6.28 -7.99 -4.49
C PHE A 195 6.67 -7.29 -3.18
N CYS A 196 5.80 -7.34 -2.17
CA CYS A 196 6.09 -6.79 -0.85
C CYS A 196 7.21 -7.57 -0.15
N TYR A 197 7.19 -8.90 -0.29
CA TYR A 197 8.21 -9.79 0.26
C TYR A 197 9.58 -9.54 -0.39
N LYS A 198 9.64 -9.33 -1.71
CA LYS A 198 10.88 -8.94 -2.38
C LYS A 198 11.47 -7.65 -1.80
N ARG A 199 10.66 -6.59 -1.68
CA ARG A 199 11.09 -5.31 -1.08
C ARG A 199 11.52 -5.46 0.38
N TYR A 200 10.83 -6.31 1.13
CA TYR A 200 11.20 -6.63 2.50
C TYR A 200 12.60 -7.28 2.58
N ASN A 201 12.88 -8.25 1.71
CA ASN A 201 14.20 -8.88 1.61
C ASN A 201 15.28 -7.90 1.18
N ASP A 202 15.01 -7.00 0.23
CA ASP A 202 15.95 -5.95 -0.18
C ASP A 202 16.31 -5.04 1.02
N VAL A 203 15.32 -4.68 1.83
CA VAL A 203 15.53 -3.90 3.06
C VAL A 203 16.29 -4.69 4.12
N LEU A 204 16.01 -5.98 4.28
CA LEU A 204 16.73 -6.84 5.22
C LEU A 204 18.21 -6.98 4.84
N LEU A 205 18.51 -7.10 3.55
CA LEU A 205 19.87 -7.11 3.03
C LEU A 205 20.58 -5.77 3.29
N CYS A 206 19.89 -4.66 3.01
CA CYS A 206 20.41 -3.31 3.28
C CYS A 206 20.73 -3.12 4.77
N PHE A 207 19.81 -3.53 5.65
CA PHE A 207 20.01 -3.52 7.10
C PHE A 207 21.25 -4.33 7.53
N PHE A 208 21.44 -5.53 6.96
CA PHE A 208 22.60 -6.37 7.24
C PHE A 208 23.91 -5.68 6.83
N VAL A 209 23.97 -5.11 5.62
CA VAL A 209 25.17 -4.38 5.13
C VAL A 209 25.46 -3.14 5.99
N LEU A 210 24.42 -2.37 6.35
CA LEU A 210 24.57 -1.20 7.21
C LEU A 210 25.06 -1.57 8.61
N GLY A 211 24.62 -2.72 9.15
CA GLY A 211 25.12 -3.25 10.41
C GLY A 211 26.63 -3.52 10.39
N TRP A 212 27.14 -4.15 9.32
CA TRP A 212 28.59 -4.35 9.14
C TRP A 212 29.36 -3.05 8.98
N LEU A 213 28.81 -2.11 8.21
CA LEU A 213 29.43 -0.79 8.02
C LEU A 213 29.50 -0.01 9.34
N GLN A 214 28.44 -0.04 10.14
CA GLN A 214 28.41 0.59 11.47
C GLN A 214 29.38 -0.09 12.44
N LEU A 215 29.48 -1.42 12.41
CA LEU A 215 30.46 -2.17 13.22
C LEU A 215 31.88 -1.77 12.85
N GLY A 216 32.21 -1.78 11.54
CA GLY A 216 33.52 -1.37 11.05
C GLY A 216 33.85 0.07 11.42
N LEU A 217 32.89 0.98 11.28
CA LEU A 217 33.03 2.37 11.68
C LEU A 217 33.33 2.54 13.17
N GLY A 218 32.63 1.79 14.04
CA GLY A 218 32.88 1.78 15.48
C GLY A 218 34.28 1.25 15.84
N ILE A 219 34.75 0.19 15.17
CA ILE A 219 36.09 -0.38 15.37
C ILE A 219 37.17 0.61 14.93
N VAL A 220 37.04 1.19 13.73
CA VAL A 220 38.02 2.15 13.20
C VAL A 220 38.07 3.42 14.06
N ALA A 221 36.91 3.94 14.48
CA ALA A 221 36.84 5.09 15.38
C ALA A 221 37.56 4.80 16.71
N ALA A 222 37.30 3.64 17.33
CA ALA A 222 38.01 3.25 18.56
C ALA A 222 39.52 3.08 18.35
N ALA A 223 39.94 2.44 17.25
CA ALA A 223 41.35 2.25 16.92
C ALA A 223 42.09 3.59 16.72
N LEU A 224 41.47 4.55 16.02
CA LEU A 224 42.02 5.89 15.84
C LEU A 224 42.13 6.64 17.18
N ALA A 225 41.10 6.53 18.04
CA ALA A 225 41.13 7.10 19.38
C ALA A 225 42.29 6.54 20.22
N TRP A 226 42.48 5.23 20.24
CA TRP A 226 43.54 4.59 21.03
C TRP A 226 44.94 4.81 20.43
N ARG A 227 45.05 4.95 19.11
CA ARG A 227 46.32 5.19 18.42
C ARG A 227 46.84 6.61 18.65
N TYR A 228 45.96 7.60 18.58
CA TYR A 228 46.35 9.02 18.57
C TYR A 228 46.07 9.75 19.89
N TYR A 229 45.16 9.26 20.72
CA TYR A 229 44.70 9.93 21.95
C TYR A 229 44.76 9.01 23.17
N ARG A 230 45.74 8.12 23.22
CA ARG A 230 45.92 7.16 24.33
C ARG A 230 46.04 7.84 25.69
N ASP A 231 46.76 8.96 25.73
CA ASP A 231 47.07 9.67 26.97
C ASP A 231 45.97 10.65 27.39
N ALA A 232 45.04 10.96 26.49
CA ALA A 232 43.89 11.82 26.77
C ALA A 232 42.74 11.00 27.38
N MET A 233 42.64 10.99 28.72
CA MET A 233 41.60 10.23 29.42
C MET A 233 40.16 10.61 29.00
N LEU A 234 39.93 11.87 28.60
CA LEU A 234 38.66 12.35 28.05
C LEU A 234 38.26 11.67 26.72
N VAL A 235 39.22 11.10 25.99
CA VAL A 235 39.00 10.38 24.75
C VAL A 235 39.08 8.86 24.99
N PHE A 236 40.10 8.41 25.71
CA PHE A 236 40.40 6.98 25.89
C PHE A 236 39.30 6.25 26.68
N ALA A 237 38.91 6.76 27.86
CA ALA A 237 37.95 6.05 28.71
C ALA A 237 36.54 5.92 28.08
N PRO A 238 35.97 6.98 27.45
CA PRO A 238 34.68 6.85 26.78
C PRO A 238 34.74 5.96 25.54
N THR A 239 35.83 5.99 24.76
CA THR A 239 35.96 5.14 23.56
C THR A 239 36.16 3.67 23.89
N LEU A 240 36.86 3.35 24.99
CA LEU A 240 36.95 1.99 25.51
C LEU A 240 35.57 1.46 25.95
N THR A 241 34.84 2.25 26.74
CA THR A 241 33.48 1.90 27.17
C THR A 241 32.55 1.70 25.98
N ASN A 242 32.61 2.60 24.99
CA ASN A 242 31.84 2.49 23.74
C ASN A 242 32.18 1.24 22.93
N PHE A 243 33.45 0.84 22.90
CA PHE A 243 33.87 -0.40 22.23
C PHE A 243 33.23 -1.62 22.90
N ILE A 244 33.19 -1.68 24.23
CA ILE A 244 32.51 -2.75 24.97
C ILE A 244 31.00 -2.74 24.67
N LEU A 245 30.36 -1.56 24.73
CA LEU A 245 28.93 -1.41 24.43
C LEU A 245 28.57 -1.78 22.99
N LEU A 246 29.46 -1.55 22.02
CA LEU A 246 29.29 -1.98 20.63
C LEU A 246 29.12 -3.51 20.53
N TRP A 247 29.94 -4.28 21.24
CA TRP A 247 29.83 -5.74 21.28
C TRP A 247 28.56 -6.19 22.00
N ILE A 248 28.15 -5.49 23.07
CA ILE A 248 26.88 -5.75 23.76
C ILE A 248 25.70 -5.50 22.81
N CYS A 249 25.70 -4.41 22.03
CA CYS A 249 24.69 -4.16 21.00
C CYS A 249 24.62 -5.29 19.96
N LEU A 250 25.77 -5.78 19.50
CA LEU A 250 25.84 -6.90 18.55
C LEU A 250 25.22 -8.17 19.15
N MET A 251 25.54 -8.47 20.41
CA MET A 251 24.94 -9.60 21.15
C MET A 251 23.42 -9.45 21.28
N PHE A 252 22.92 -8.25 21.58
CA PHE A 252 21.47 -7.97 21.60
C PHE A 252 20.81 -8.14 20.24
N LEU A 253 21.49 -7.77 19.15
CA LEU A 253 20.97 -7.90 17.79
C LEU A 253 20.85 -9.38 17.38
N ILE A 254 21.87 -10.19 17.69
CA ILE A 254 21.87 -11.64 17.44
C ILE A 254 20.83 -12.36 18.32
N SER A 255 20.77 -12.03 19.61
CA SER A 255 19.85 -12.64 20.57
C SER A 255 18.40 -12.13 20.48
N ARG A 256 18.14 -11.05 19.71
CA ARG A 256 16.79 -10.50 19.48
C ARG A 256 15.86 -11.50 18.79
N GLY A 257 16.39 -12.58 18.23
CA GLY A 257 15.64 -13.66 17.60
C GLY A 257 14.80 -14.49 18.59
N ARG A 258 13.57 -14.04 18.88
CA ARG A 258 12.31 -14.80 18.72
C ARG A 258 11.16 -14.31 19.61
N ARG A 259 11.37 -13.70 20.79
CA ARG A 259 10.24 -13.46 21.73
C ARG A 259 10.27 -12.22 22.62
N LEU A 260 11.41 -11.52 22.77
CA LEU A 260 11.52 -10.40 23.73
C LEU A 260 11.67 -9.05 23.03
N ARG A 261 10.71 -8.16 23.26
CA ARG A 261 10.74 -6.78 22.76
C ARG A 261 11.67 -5.92 23.59
N THR A 262 12.97 -6.03 23.34
CA THR A 262 14.04 -5.28 24.03
C THR A 262 14.28 -3.87 23.44
N TYR A 263 13.24 -3.24 22.86
CA TYR A 263 13.35 -1.91 22.24
C TYR A 263 13.81 -0.83 23.23
N HIS A 264 13.37 -0.91 24.48
CA HIS A 264 13.76 0.02 25.54
C HIS A 264 15.23 -0.15 25.97
N TRP A 265 15.72 -1.38 26.10
CA TRP A 265 17.13 -1.65 26.42
C TRP A 265 18.06 -1.21 25.30
N THR A 266 17.71 -1.54 24.06
CA THR A 266 18.49 -1.08 22.89
C THR A 266 18.48 0.45 22.77
N LEU A 267 17.34 1.12 23.00
CA LEU A 267 17.29 2.58 23.06
C LEU A 267 18.22 3.16 24.15
N ALA A 268 18.17 2.61 25.36
CA ALA A 268 18.98 3.07 26.48
C ALA A 268 20.49 2.92 26.18
N ILE A 269 20.90 1.80 25.59
CA ILE A 269 22.29 1.57 25.20
C ILE A 269 22.72 2.56 24.10
N GLU A 270 21.90 2.78 23.06
CA GLU A 270 22.23 3.77 22.02
C GLU A 270 22.36 5.19 22.58
N LEU A 271 21.52 5.56 23.56
CA LEU A 271 21.61 6.85 24.25
C LEU A 271 22.91 6.99 25.05
N ILE A 272 23.31 5.94 25.79
CA ILE A 272 24.57 5.91 26.54
C ILE A 272 25.75 6.03 25.58
N ILE A 273 25.74 5.30 24.45
CA ILE A 273 26.79 5.37 23.45
C ILE A 273 26.91 6.79 22.88
N LEU A 274 25.79 7.41 22.52
CA LEU A 274 25.77 8.80 22.04
C LEU A 274 26.39 9.76 23.07
N ALA A 275 26.01 9.65 24.34
CA ALA A 275 26.54 10.49 25.40
C ALA A 275 28.06 10.32 25.58
N LEU A 276 28.56 9.07 25.53
CA LEU A 276 29.98 8.76 25.67
C LEU A 276 30.84 9.26 24.50
N TRP A 277 30.26 9.51 23.33
CA TRP A 277 31.00 10.07 22.19
C TRP A 277 31.10 11.60 22.21
N ILE A 278 30.33 12.30 23.07
CA ILE A 278 30.38 13.76 23.19
C ILE A 278 31.77 14.24 23.66
N PRO A 279 32.38 13.71 24.75
CA PRO A 279 33.68 14.18 25.21
C PRO A 279 34.81 13.96 24.19
N PRO A 280 34.94 12.79 23.52
CA PRO A 280 35.91 12.59 22.43
C PRO A 280 35.77 13.60 21.29
N VAL A 281 34.53 13.84 20.83
CA VAL A 281 34.27 14.81 19.74
C VAL A 281 34.61 16.23 20.17
N TYR A 282 34.19 16.62 21.38
CA TYR A 282 34.48 17.93 21.94
C TYR A 282 35.98 18.19 22.03
N HIS A 283 36.75 17.26 22.62
CA HIS A 283 38.19 17.39 22.79
C HIS A 283 38.93 17.55 21.45
N VAL A 284 38.66 16.67 20.48
CA VAL A 284 39.30 16.75 19.15
C VAL A 284 38.87 18.01 18.40
N ALA A 285 37.61 18.44 18.52
CA ALA A 285 37.14 19.66 17.88
C ALA A 285 37.79 20.92 18.49
N THR A 286 37.97 20.96 19.82
CA THR A 286 38.66 22.07 20.49
C THR A 286 40.14 22.11 20.12
N ASP A 287 40.81 20.97 20.00
CA ASP A 287 42.21 20.92 19.57
C ASP A 287 42.40 21.48 18.16
N ILE A 288 41.46 21.18 17.25
CA ILE A 288 41.46 21.72 15.88
C ILE A 288 41.19 23.22 15.89
N ALA A 289 40.23 23.69 16.69
CA ALA A 289 39.87 25.11 16.77
C ALA A 289 40.99 25.97 17.36
N ASN A 290 41.74 25.43 18.33
CA ASN A 290 42.84 26.11 19.01
C ASN A 290 44.16 26.05 18.23
N ALA A 291 44.23 25.33 17.11
CA ALA A 291 45.42 25.20 16.27
C ALA A 291 45.65 26.44 15.38
N SER A 292 45.59 27.64 15.95
CA SER A 292 45.68 28.95 15.30
C SER A 292 47.01 29.12 14.54
N GLY A 293 47.04 28.74 13.26
CA GLY A 293 48.19 28.90 12.36
C GLY A 293 49.03 27.65 12.11
N ALA A 294 48.78 26.54 12.82
CA ALA A 294 49.44 25.26 12.54
C ALA A 294 48.62 24.41 11.56
N THR A 295 49.29 23.72 10.63
CA THR A 295 48.61 22.77 9.75
C THR A 295 48.08 21.59 10.57
N VAL A 296 46.77 21.58 10.82
CA VAL A 296 46.08 20.46 11.49
C VAL A 296 46.39 19.16 10.75
N LEU A 297 46.87 18.17 11.50
CA LEU A 297 47.27 16.88 10.94
C LEU A 297 46.07 16.19 10.26
N LYS A 298 46.30 15.62 9.07
CA LYS A 298 45.23 14.95 8.30
C LYS A 298 44.57 13.81 9.09
N SER A 299 45.34 13.11 9.93
CA SER A 299 44.84 12.06 10.83
C SER A 299 43.84 12.60 11.85
N THR A 300 44.08 13.77 12.45
CA THR A 300 43.17 14.42 13.41
C THR A 300 41.83 14.76 12.77
N ARG A 301 41.83 15.30 11.54
CA ARG A 301 40.60 15.56 10.77
C ARG A 301 39.87 14.27 10.43
N ALA A 302 40.59 13.23 10.02
CA ALA A 302 40.02 11.92 9.72
C ALA A 302 39.39 11.27 10.96
N THR A 303 40.05 11.35 12.12
CA THR A 303 39.52 10.86 13.41
C THR A 303 38.21 11.55 13.77
N LEU A 304 38.16 12.89 13.69
CA LEU A 304 36.93 13.64 13.95
C LEU A 304 35.81 13.25 12.98
N ALA A 305 36.11 13.11 11.68
CA ALA A 305 35.14 12.69 10.68
C ALA A 305 34.56 11.31 10.99
N MET A 306 35.39 10.35 11.39
CA MET A 306 34.94 9.00 11.78
C MET A 306 34.08 9.04 13.06
N PHE A 307 34.41 9.90 14.03
CA PHE A 307 33.61 10.05 15.24
C PHE A 307 32.21 10.63 14.92
N ILE A 308 32.16 11.67 14.09
CA ILE A 308 30.90 12.30 13.66
C ILE A 308 30.05 11.32 12.85
N LEU A 309 30.66 10.59 11.91
CA LEU A 309 29.94 9.61 11.12
C LEU A 309 29.38 8.48 12.01
N ASN A 310 30.16 8.01 12.99
CA ASN A 310 29.69 7.02 13.94
C ASN A 310 28.51 7.55 14.78
N MET A 311 28.62 8.78 15.27
CA MET A 311 27.55 9.47 16.00
C MET A 311 26.27 9.60 15.16
N LEU A 312 26.39 9.90 13.87
CA LEU A 312 25.24 9.99 12.97
C LEU A 312 24.51 8.65 12.84
N PHE A 313 25.24 7.55 12.64
CA PHE A 313 24.66 6.20 12.60
C PHE A 313 23.95 5.85 13.90
N ARG A 314 24.57 6.17 15.05
CA ARG A 314 24.00 5.97 16.38
C ARG A 314 22.75 6.81 16.61
N LEU A 315 22.72 8.03 16.11
CA LEU A 315 21.56 8.92 16.20
C LEU A 315 20.37 8.38 15.38
N LEU A 316 20.62 7.89 14.17
CA LEU A 316 19.59 7.21 13.38
C LEU A 316 19.05 5.98 14.11
N ASN A 317 19.92 5.22 14.79
CA ASN A 317 19.51 4.09 15.62
C ASN A 317 18.67 4.47 16.82
N PHE A 318 19.02 5.56 17.49
CA PHE A 318 18.24 6.13 18.58
C PHE A 318 16.83 6.50 18.10
N PHE A 319 16.71 7.27 17.02
CA PHE A 319 15.40 7.69 16.49
C PHE A 319 14.55 6.52 16.02
N GLY A 320 15.12 5.53 15.33
CA GLY A 320 14.35 4.36 14.91
C GLY A 320 13.88 3.49 16.08
N ASN A 321 14.70 3.29 17.12
CA ASN A 321 14.26 2.59 18.34
C ASN A 321 13.17 3.37 19.10
N LEU A 322 13.25 4.70 19.11
CA LEU A 322 12.20 5.56 19.68
C LEU A 322 10.87 5.39 18.93
N LEU A 323 10.89 5.38 17.60
CA LEU A 323 9.70 5.16 16.77
C LEU A 323 9.09 3.76 16.96
N LEU A 324 9.94 2.75 17.19
CA LEU A 324 9.51 1.38 17.50
C LEU A 324 8.74 1.31 18.83
N ILE A 325 9.18 2.06 19.85
CA ILE A 325 8.49 2.15 21.14
C ILE A 325 7.10 2.80 20.98
N PHE A 326 7.01 3.87 20.18
CA PHE A 326 5.73 4.51 19.86
C PHE A 326 4.79 3.67 18.98
N ARG A 327 5.21 2.46 18.56
CA ARG A 327 4.43 1.52 17.75
C ARG A 327 3.85 2.16 16.49
N LEU A 328 4.68 2.91 15.77
CA LEU A 328 4.23 3.58 14.55
C LEU A 328 3.70 2.57 13.53
N ASP A 329 2.48 2.80 13.06
CA ASP A 329 1.85 1.95 12.06
C ASP A 329 2.39 2.26 10.66
N ILE A 330 3.48 1.58 10.28
CA ILE A 330 4.17 1.72 8.99
C ILE A 330 3.29 1.50 7.75
N THR A 331 2.16 0.78 7.85
CA THR A 331 1.30 0.50 6.69
C THR A 331 0.41 1.68 6.33
N LYS A 332 0.27 2.66 7.24
CA LYS A 332 -0.48 3.90 7.00
C LYS A 332 -0.01 4.65 5.76
N ARG A 333 1.27 4.54 5.36
CA ARG A 333 1.83 5.21 4.17
C ARG A 333 1.12 4.85 2.85
N HIS A 334 0.51 3.67 2.77
CA HIS A 334 -0.21 3.22 1.56
C HIS A 334 -1.71 3.52 1.61
N ARG A 335 -2.20 4.17 2.68
CA ARG A 335 -3.62 4.50 2.83
C ARG A 335 -3.89 5.90 2.26
N SER A 336 -4.91 6.01 1.42
CA SER A 336 -5.20 7.19 0.59
C SER A 336 -5.66 8.46 1.33
N SER A 337 -5.90 8.39 2.65
CA SER A 337 -6.49 9.49 3.44
C SER A 337 -5.47 10.37 4.17
N ILE A 338 -4.17 10.23 3.90
CA ILE A 338 -3.13 11.03 4.57
C ILE A 338 -2.91 12.35 3.84
N PRO A 339 -2.93 13.50 4.53
CA PRO A 339 -2.62 14.77 3.88
C PRO A 339 -1.20 14.73 3.29
N LYS A 340 -1.04 15.24 2.07
CA LYS A 340 0.20 15.11 1.27
C LYS A 340 1.45 15.60 2.02
N TRP A 341 1.32 16.60 2.89
CA TRP A 341 2.44 17.13 3.69
C TRP A 341 2.93 16.19 4.80
N ARG A 342 2.08 15.29 5.32
CA ARG A 342 2.47 14.28 6.34
C ARG A 342 3.10 13.03 5.72
N LEU A 343 2.89 12.83 4.43
CA LEU A 343 3.41 11.69 3.69
C LEU A 343 4.95 11.57 3.76
N PRO A 344 5.76 12.63 3.53
CA PRO A 344 7.22 12.51 3.67
C PRO A 344 7.65 12.13 5.09
N LEU A 345 6.97 12.65 6.12
CA LEU A 345 7.27 12.29 7.52
C LEU A 345 7.00 10.80 7.79
N HIS A 346 5.95 10.23 7.21
CA HIS A 346 5.68 8.79 7.32
C HIS A 346 6.69 7.93 6.56
N TYR A 347 7.17 8.38 5.40
CA TYR A 347 8.26 7.71 4.70
C TYR A 347 9.56 7.76 5.50
N LEU A 348 9.92 8.92 6.05
CA LEU A 348 11.10 9.08 6.90
C LEU A 348 11.01 8.20 8.14
N ALA A 349 9.88 8.21 8.84
CA ALA A 349 9.69 7.38 10.03
C ALA A 349 9.71 5.88 9.69
N THR A 350 9.17 5.47 8.55
CA THR A 350 9.28 4.10 8.06
C THR A 350 10.74 3.76 7.75
N ALA A 351 11.48 4.64 7.07
CA ALA A 351 12.89 4.44 6.75
C ALA A 351 13.74 4.29 8.03
N LEU A 352 13.49 5.11 9.05
CA LEU A 352 14.15 5.00 10.36
C LEU A 352 13.84 3.68 11.06
N VAL A 353 12.59 3.20 11.02
CA VAL A 353 12.24 1.87 11.56
C VAL A 353 12.94 0.74 10.79
N MET A 354 13.01 0.84 9.47
CA MET A 354 13.69 -0.15 8.63
C MET A 354 15.21 -0.09 8.77
N TRP A 355 15.76 1.09 9.06
CA TRP A 355 17.18 1.29 9.37
C TRP A 355 17.58 0.57 10.65
N THR A 356 16.71 0.56 11.66
CA THR A 356 17.04 0.02 12.99
C THR A 356 16.66 -1.42 13.20
N TYR A 357 15.48 -1.82 12.74
CA TYR A 357 14.99 -3.18 12.94
C TYR A 357 13.85 -3.51 11.96
N PRO A 358 14.16 -3.90 10.71
CA PRO A 358 13.15 -4.18 9.70
C PRO A 358 12.27 -5.40 10.07
N GLN A 359 12.80 -6.34 10.84
CA GLN A 359 12.06 -7.49 11.38
C GLN A 359 10.90 -7.11 12.31
N ALA A 360 10.79 -5.85 12.74
CA ALA A 360 9.60 -5.36 13.45
C ALA A 360 8.30 -5.55 12.64
N VAL A 361 8.38 -5.64 11.31
CA VAL A 361 7.26 -5.92 10.41
C VAL A 361 6.62 -7.28 10.72
N GLU A 362 7.44 -8.28 11.01
CA GLU A 362 7.00 -9.64 11.33
C GLU A 362 6.33 -9.69 12.71
N GLN A 363 6.80 -8.89 13.66
CA GLN A 363 6.34 -8.90 15.06
C GLN A 363 5.04 -8.12 15.33
N LYS A 364 4.43 -7.51 14.29
CA LYS A 364 3.28 -6.61 14.42
C LYS A 364 2.00 -7.39 14.80
N TYR A 365 1.25 -6.89 15.78
CA TYR A 365 0.12 -7.63 16.36
C TYR A 365 -1.03 -7.91 15.36
N PRO A 366 -1.67 -9.09 15.45
CA PRO A 366 -1.29 -10.18 16.35
C PRO A 366 0.01 -10.89 15.88
N PRO A 367 0.89 -11.28 16.81
CA PRO A 367 1.99 -12.18 16.47
C PRO A 367 1.41 -13.51 16.00
N ASP A 368 2.14 -14.23 15.14
CA ASP A 368 1.72 -15.50 14.52
C ASP A 368 1.65 -16.69 15.48
N TYR A 369 1.36 -16.45 16.75
CA TYR A 369 1.21 -17.49 17.75
C TYR A 369 -0.29 -17.72 17.98
N SER A 370 -0.90 -18.47 17.07
CA SER A 370 -2.09 -19.27 17.32
C SER A 370 -1.82 -20.68 16.85
#